data_AF-A0A2V9H4B9-F1
#
_entry.id   AF-A0A2V9H4B9-F1
#
_cell.length_a   1.000
_cell.length_b   1.000
_cell.length_c   1.000
_cell.angle_alpha   90.00
_cell.angle_beta   90.00
_cell.angle_gamma   90.00
#
_symmetry.space_group_name_H-M   'P 1'
#
loop_
_entity.id
_entity.type
_entity.pdbx_description
1 polymer ?
#
loop_
_entity_poly.entity_id
_entity_poly.type
_entity_poly.pdbx_seq_one_letter_code
_entity_poly.pdbx_strand_id
1 'polypeptide(L)'
;MQHFAQVPGTIKRSRECRAGTEQLYHSKKFLIPMIVFADHELPVVVASYVLTGRFNPQHQLEQHPTARAAEIGRELQLAKTAQDKTRAKKLEMDENLERARVVGTAEEWKQYREAFERITAEAIPEELIADSQRLHRYFKNLDLRGTPLVDEHGALWMEIRESGREFKVGLSANNILAPASDSLGAYELLLARTNTILKSPKHSRESMLEFRRDWAVQQRASERSAVSVGRNAIPGKAGRSMFLSDAGDD
;
A
#
# COMPACT_ATOMS: atom_id res chain seq x y z
N MET A 1 -22.39 -8.76 -24.48
CA MET A 1 -21.44 -8.22 -23.47
C MET A 1 -22.28 -7.82 -22.26
N GLN A 2 -22.29 -8.63 -21.21
CA GLN A 2 -23.13 -8.37 -20.03
C GLN A 2 -22.40 -7.40 -19.11
N HIS A 3 -22.88 -6.15 -19.06
CA HIS A 3 -22.42 -5.16 -18.08
C HIS A 3 -23.08 -5.48 -16.74
N PHE A 4 -22.31 -5.95 -15.77
CA PHE A 4 -22.76 -5.97 -14.39
C PHE A 4 -22.64 -4.54 -13.85
N ALA A 5 -23.77 -3.84 -13.76
CA ALA A 5 -23.86 -2.62 -12.97
C ALA A 5 -23.52 -2.97 -11.52
N GLN A 6 -22.44 -2.40 -10.98
CA GLN A 6 -22.22 -2.43 -9.54
C GLN A 6 -23.37 -1.67 -8.89
N VAL A 7 -24.28 -2.40 -8.24
CA VAL A 7 -25.28 -1.80 -7.36
C VAL A 7 -24.52 -1.03 -6.28
N PRO A 8 -24.81 0.26 -6.03
CA PRO A 8 -24.19 0.99 -4.94
C PRO A 8 -24.46 0.24 -3.64
N GLY A 9 -23.43 -0.40 -3.09
CA GLY A 9 -23.55 -1.11 -1.84
C GLY A 9 -23.87 -0.12 -0.73
N THR A 10 -24.93 -0.37 0.03
CA THR A 10 -25.22 0.33 1.31
C THR A 10 -24.20 -0.01 2.40
N ILE A 11 -23.30 -0.95 2.12
CA ILE A 11 -22.22 -1.38 3.00
C ILE A 11 -21.12 -0.31 2.94
N LYS A 12 -20.98 0.46 4.02
CA LYS A 12 -19.83 1.36 4.21
C LYS A 12 -18.53 0.58 4.02
N ARG A 13 -17.52 1.18 3.35
CA ARG A 13 -16.14 0.67 3.35
C ARG A 13 -15.77 0.29 4.79
N SER A 14 -15.32 -0.94 5.00
CA SER A 14 -14.86 -1.40 6.30
C SER A 14 -13.75 -0.46 6.76
N ARG A 15 -14.01 0.29 7.82
CA ARG A 15 -12.97 0.99 8.57
C ARG A 15 -12.42 0.01 9.60
N GLU A 16 -11.22 0.30 10.11
CA GLU A 16 -10.51 -0.52 11.09
C GLU A 16 -11.44 -1.12 12.15
N CYS A 17 -11.14 -2.36 12.56
CA CYS A 17 -11.88 -3.15 13.56
C CYS A 17 -11.82 -2.55 14.98
N ARG A 18 -12.05 -1.25 15.15
CA ARG A 18 -12.24 -0.63 16.46
C ARG A 18 -13.58 -1.00 17.09
N ALA A 19 -14.61 -1.23 16.27
CA ALA A 19 -15.98 -1.51 16.76
C ALA A 19 -16.30 -3.01 16.92
N GLY A 20 -15.65 -3.90 16.16
CA GLY A 20 -16.01 -5.33 16.12
C GLY A 20 -15.63 -6.09 17.40
N THR A 21 -14.47 -5.81 17.97
CA THR A 21 -14.00 -6.43 19.22
C THR A 21 -14.76 -5.94 20.45
N GLU A 22 -15.18 -4.68 20.45
CA GLU A 22 -16.04 -4.09 21.48
C GLU A 22 -17.47 -4.70 21.44
N GLN A 23 -18.02 -4.92 20.24
CA GLN A 23 -19.30 -5.61 20.07
C GLN A 23 -19.25 -7.10 20.45
N LEU A 24 -18.15 -7.80 20.15
CA LEU A 24 -17.93 -9.20 20.54
C LEU A 24 -18.03 -9.39 22.06
N TYR A 25 -17.42 -8.49 22.84
CA TYR A 25 -17.39 -8.59 24.31
C TYR A 25 -18.69 -8.11 24.97
N HIS A 26 -19.36 -7.09 24.41
CA HIS A 26 -20.68 -6.66 24.92
C HIS A 26 -21.83 -7.62 24.57
N SER A 27 -21.63 -8.49 23.58
CA SER A 27 -22.64 -9.49 23.22
C SER A 27 -22.56 -10.72 24.14
N LYS A 28 -23.49 -10.83 25.08
CA LYS A 28 -23.64 -12.04 25.92
C LYS A 28 -23.81 -13.32 25.09
N LYS A 29 -24.26 -13.19 23.84
CA LYS A 29 -24.51 -14.28 22.89
C LYS A 29 -23.24 -14.91 22.30
N PHE A 30 -22.15 -14.15 22.13
CA PHE A 30 -20.90 -14.65 21.54
C PHE A 30 -19.78 -14.88 22.57
N LEU A 31 -19.90 -14.29 23.78
CA LEU A 31 -18.94 -14.48 24.86
C LEU A 31 -18.90 -15.94 25.38
N ILE A 32 -20.08 -16.54 25.58
CA ILE A 32 -20.21 -17.88 26.19
C ILE A 32 -19.60 -18.99 25.30
N PRO A 33 -19.88 -19.05 23.98
CA PRO A 33 -19.21 -20.03 23.12
C PRO A 33 -17.70 -19.83 23.06
N MET A 34 -17.22 -18.58 23.06
CA MET A 34 -15.78 -18.30 22.93
C MET A 34 -14.98 -18.80 24.15
N ILE A 35 -15.53 -18.64 25.36
CA ILE A 35 -14.91 -19.13 26.61
C ILE A 35 -14.75 -20.65 26.63
N VAL A 36 -15.63 -21.40 25.96
CA VAL A 36 -15.62 -22.86 25.95
C VAL A 36 -14.68 -23.44 24.89
N PHE A 37 -14.35 -22.69 23.83
CA PHE A 37 -13.62 -23.22 22.66
C PHE A 37 -12.23 -22.61 22.40
N ALA A 38 -11.80 -21.57 23.13
CA ALA A 38 -10.57 -20.81 22.81
C ALA A 38 -9.53 -20.76 23.95
N ASP A 39 -9.03 -21.93 24.37
CA ASP A 39 -8.11 -22.06 25.52
C ASP A 39 -6.72 -21.38 25.36
N HIS A 40 -6.30 -21.03 24.14
CA HIS A 40 -4.91 -20.60 23.89
C HIS A 40 -4.76 -19.12 23.52
N GLU A 41 -5.78 -18.49 22.91
CA GLU A 41 -5.71 -17.09 22.46
C GLU A 41 -6.39 -16.10 23.42
N LEU A 42 -7.36 -16.58 24.21
CA LEU A 42 -8.09 -15.76 25.18
C LEU A 42 -7.23 -15.15 26.30
N PRO A 43 -6.19 -15.79 26.86
CA PRO A 43 -5.43 -15.19 27.96
C PRO A 43 -4.77 -13.86 27.56
N VAL A 44 -4.31 -13.72 26.31
CA VAL A 44 -3.68 -12.49 25.81
C VAL A 44 -4.71 -11.39 25.60
N VAL A 45 -5.87 -11.73 25.05
CA VAL A 45 -6.99 -10.81 24.83
C VAL A 45 -7.59 -10.36 26.16
N VAL A 46 -7.80 -11.28 27.11
CA VAL A 46 -8.34 -11.00 28.45
C VAL A 46 -7.35 -10.22 29.30
N ALA A 47 -6.06 -10.59 29.32
CA ALA A 47 -5.06 -9.86 30.09
C ALA A 47 -4.90 -8.42 29.61
N SER A 48 -4.90 -8.19 28.30
CA SER A 48 -4.87 -6.82 27.76
C SER A 48 -6.17 -6.07 28.07
N TYR A 49 -7.34 -6.70 27.98
CA TYR A 49 -8.62 -6.07 28.33
C TYR A 49 -8.75 -5.71 29.82
N VAL A 50 -8.27 -6.57 30.73
CA VAL A 50 -8.29 -6.32 32.18
C VAL A 50 -7.29 -5.24 32.58
N LEU A 51 -6.12 -5.17 31.91
CA LEU A 51 -5.10 -4.17 32.23
C LEU A 51 -5.34 -2.80 31.61
N THR A 52 -5.96 -2.70 30.42
CA THR A 52 -6.11 -1.43 29.69
C THR A 52 -7.56 -1.04 29.38
N GLY A 53 -8.53 -1.88 29.70
CA GLY A 53 -9.95 -1.67 29.39
C GLY A 53 -10.29 -1.69 27.89
N ARG A 54 -9.31 -1.90 27.00
CA ARG A 54 -9.46 -1.87 25.53
C ARG A 54 -8.40 -2.77 24.87
N PHE A 55 -8.86 -3.83 24.20
CA PHE A 55 -7.99 -4.61 23.31
C PHE A 55 -7.56 -3.70 22.14
N ASN A 56 -6.28 -3.35 22.09
CA ASN A 56 -5.72 -2.57 21.01
C ASN A 56 -4.97 -3.52 20.04
N PRO A 57 -5.62 -4.01 18.97
CA PRO A 57 -5.01 -4.96 18.03
C PRO A 57 -3.72 -4.40 17.40
N GLN A 58 -3.60 -3.08 17.30
CA GLN A 58 -2.37 -2.42 16.86
C GLN A 58 -1.20 -2.70 17.81
N HIS A 59 -1.40 -2.49 19.12
CA HIS A 59 -0.34 -2.67 20.09
C HIS A 59 0.09 -4.15 20.14
N GLN A 60 -0.87 -5.06 19.96
CA GLN A 60 -0.63 -6.50 19.91
C GLN A 60 0.14 -6.93 18.67
N LEU A 61 -0.19 -6.41 17.48
CA LEU A 61 0.56 -6.69 16.26
C LEU A 61 1.99 -6.12 16.32
N GLU A 62 2.16 -4.91 16.85
CA GLU A 62 3.48 -4.29 17.01
C GLU A 62 4.34 -5.05 18.04
N GLN A 63 3.75 -5.56 19.12
CA GLN A 63 4.45 -6.36 20.13
C GLN A 63 4.70 -7.79 19.69
N HIS A 64 3.76 -8.41 18.98
CA HIS A 64 3.77 -9.83 18.65
C HIS A 64 3.43 -10.04 17.16
N PRO A 65 4.28 -9.57 16.23
CA PRO A 65 3.99 -9.66 14.79
C PRO A 65 4.05 -11.09 14.25
N THR A 66 4.71 -12.01 14.97
CA THR A 66 4.81 -13.42 14.61
C THR A 66 4.69 -14.31 15.84
N ALA A 67 4.28 -15.57 15.64
CA ALA A 67 4.27 -16.58 16.70
C ALA A 67 5.64 -16.71 17.39
N ARG A 68 6.72 -16.63 16.60
CA ARG A 68 8.10 -16.62 17.08
C ARG A 68 8.41 -15.42 17.96
N ALA A 69 7.99 -14.21 17.57
CA ALA A 69 8.17 -13.02 18.41
C ALA A 69 7.39 -13.15 19.74
N ALA A 70 6.20 -13.76 19.72
CA ALA A 70 5.44 -14.05 20.93
C ALA A 70 6.13 -15.10 21.82
N GLU A 71 6.73 -16.14 21.23
CA GLU A 71 7.55 -17.14 21.94
C GLU A 71 8.76 -16.50 22.62
N ILE A 72 9.53 -15.69 21.89
CA ILE A 72 10.69 -14.97 22.44
C ILE A 72 10.26 -14.03 23.57
N GLY A 73 9.14 -13.32 23.41
CA GLY A 73 8.57 -12.47 24.46
C GLY A 73 8.22 -13.25 25.73
N ARG A 74 7.69 -14.48 25.61
CA ARG A 74 7.44 -15.36 26.76
C ARG A 74 8.74 -15.80 27.44
N GLU A 75 9.74 -16.21 26.66
CA GLU A 75 11.05 -16.58 27.21
C GLU A 75 11.75 -15.41 27.89
N LEU A 76 11.59 -14.20 27.35
CA LEU A 76 12.12 -12.97 27.94
C LEU A 76 11.52 -12.72 29.32
N GLN A 77 10.21 -12.92 29.47
CA GLN A 77 9.55 -12.79 30.78
C GLN A 77 10.08 -13.82 31.77
N LEU A 78 10.22 -15.09 31.36
CA LEU A 78 10.79 -16.13 32.21
C LEU A 78 12.23 -15.81 32.64
N ALA A 79 13.07 -15.31 31.72
CA ALA A 79 14.43 -14.90 32.01
C ALA A 79 14.49 -13.70 32.98
N LYS A 80 13.57 -12.74 32.84
CA LYS A 80 13.43 -11.60 33.77
C LYS A 80 13.00 -12.06 35.17
N THR A 81 12.04 -12.98 35.27
CA THR A 81 11.62 -13.58 36.55
C THR A 81 12.77 -14.33 37.21
N ALA A 82 13.60 -15.03 36.44
CA ALA A 82 14.79 -15.72 36.92
C ALA A 82 16.00 -14.79 37.20
N GLN A 83 15.84 -13.47 37.03
CA GLN A 83 16.91 -12.45 37.14
C GLN A 83 18.16 -12.70 36.26
N ASP A 84 18.02 -13.50 35.19
CA ASP A 84 19.11 -13.72 34.24
C ASP A 84 19.19 -12.56 33.24
N LYS A 85 19.94 -11.53 33.63
CA LYS A 85 20.14 -10.31 32.83
C LYS A 85 20.80 -10.58 31.47
N THR A 86 21.66 -11.60 31.38
CA THR A 86 22.40 -11.90 30.15
C THR A 86 21.49 -12.53 29.11
N ARG A 87 20.70 -13.52 29.51
CA ARG A 87 19.70 -14.16 28.67
C ARG A 87 18.58 -13.21 28.29
N ALA A 88 18.09 -12.40 29.24
CA ALA A 88 17.05 -11.41 28.97
C ALA A 88 17.49 -10.39 27.90
N LYS A 89 18.72 -9.87 27.99
CA LYS A 89 19.23 -8.92 27.00
C LYS A 89 19.34 -9.53 25.60
N LYS A 90 19.76 -10.80 25.51
CA LYS A 90 19.84 -11.51 24.22
C LYS A 90 18.45 -11.71 23.61
N LEU A 91 17.48 -12.17 24.40
CA LEU A 91 16.11 -12.39 23.95
C LEU A 91 15.42 -11.08 23.54
N GLU A 92 15.69 -9.97 24.23
CA GLU A 92 15.20 -8.65 23.83
C GLU A 92 15.77 -8.19 22.49
N MET A 93 17.06 -8.45 22.23
CA MET A 93 17.65 -8.19 20.91
C MET A 93 17.01 -9.06 19.82
N ASP A 94 16.81 -10.35 20.08
CA ASP A 94 16.21 -11.28 19.14
C ASP A 94 14.73 -10.93 18.84
N GLU A 95 13.96 -10.54 19.85
CA GLU A 95 12.58 -10.08 19.70
C GLU A 95 12.50 -8.82 18.83
N ASN A 96 13.38 -7.84 19.10
CA ASN A 96 13.44 -6.61 18.32
C ASN A 96 13.86 -6.86 16.87
N LEU A 97 14.77 -7.81 16.63
CA LEU A 97 15.17 -8.21 15.28
C LEU A 97 14.00 -8.85 14.51
N GLU A 98 13.26 -9.76 15.14
CA GLU A 98 12.08 -10.38 14.54
C GLU A 98 10.98 -9.34 14.25
N ARG A 99 10.74 -8.40 15.15
CA ARG A 99 9.79 -7.29 14.92
C ARG A 99 10.21 -6.42 13.74
N ALA A 100 11.48 -6.03 13.69
CA ALA A 100 12.03 -5.21 12.61
C ALA A 100 11.94 -5.91 11.24
N ARG A 101 12.02 -7.25 11.18
CA ARG A 101 11.84 -8.00 9.93
C ARG A 101 10.44 -7.86 9.33
N VAL A 102 9.41 -7.79 10.17
CA VAL A 102 8.02 -7.74 9.71
C VAL A 102 7.53 -6.31 9.53
N VAL A 103 7.77 -5.42 10.49
CA VAL A 103 7.19 -4.07 10.52
C VAL A 103 8.20 -2.99 10.07
N GLY A 104 9.49 -3.32 10.04
CA GLY A 104 10.56 -2.37 9.74
C GLY A 104 10.94 -1.46 10.92
N THR A 105 12.09 -0.81 10.81
CA THR A 105 12.56 0.16 11.82
C THR A 105 12.14 1.58 11.48
N ALA A 106 12.15 2.49 12.47
CA ALA A 106 11.82 3.89 12.24
C ALA A 106 12.80 4.55 11.26
N GLU A 107 14.08 4.19 11.37
CA GLU A 107 15.17 4.61 10.50
C GLU A 107 14.96 4.15 9.06
N GLU A 108 14.57 2.89 8.86
CA GLU A 108 14.28 2.35 7.53
C GLU A 108 13.11 3.09 6.88
N TRP A 109 12.01 3.29 7.60
CA TRP A 109 10.88 4.09 7.11
C TRP A 109 11.27 5.55 6.82
N LYS A 110 12.24 6.11 7.55
CA LYS A 110 12.76 7.46 7.29
C LYS A 110 13.55 7.51 5.99
N GLN A 111 14.44 6.54 5.76
CA GLN A 111 15.19 6.43 4.52
C GLN A 111 14.28 6.32 3.29
N TYR A 112 13.20 5.54 3.38
CA TYR A 112 12.22 5.46 2.30
C TYR A 112 11.46 6.76 2.04
N ARG A 113 11.14 7.53 3.10
CA ARG A 113 10.55 8.88 2.92
C ARG A 113 11.51 9.81 2.19
N GLU A 114 12.77 9.87 2.61
CA GLU A 114 13.79 10.71 1.98
C GLU A 114 14.08 10.29 0.53
N ALA A 115 14.09 8.99 0.25
CA ALA A 115 14.20 8.48 -1.12
C ALA A 115 12.98 8.86 -1.96
N PHE A 116 11.78 8.72 -1.41
CA PHE A 116 10.53 9.06 -2.11
C PHE A 116 10.44 10.56 -2.43
N GLU A 117 10.83 11.42 -1.49
CA GLU A 117 10.88 12.87 -1.71
C GLU A 117 11.79 13.23 -2.89
N ARG A 118 12.98 12.62 -2.99
CA ARG A 118 13.89 12.78 -4.13
C ARG A 118 13.25 12.32 -5.45
N ILE A 119 12.66 11.12 -5.48
CA ILE A 119 11.97 10.60 -6.67
C ILE A 119 10.88 11.56 -7.13
N THR A 120 10.07 12.08 -6.21
CA THR A 120 9.02 13.04 -6.59
C THR A 120 9.55 14.39 -7.03
N ALA A 121 10.70 14.84 -6.48
CA ALA A 121 11.34 16.07 -6.88
C ALA A 121 11.95 15.99 -8.29
N GLU A 122 12.39 14.80 -8.72
CA GLU A 122 12.89 14.52 -10.08
C GLU A 122 11.74 14.31 -11.09
N ALA A 123 10.64 13.66 -10.66
CA ALA A 123 9.51 13.34 -11.54
C ALA A 123 8.68 14.56 -11.97
N ILE A 124 8.69 15.66 -11.19
CA ILE A 124 7.99 16.91 -11.52
C ILE A 124 8.61 17.62 -12.74
N PRO A 125 9.93 17.94 -12.76
CA PRO A 125 10.56 18.61 -13.90
C PRO A 125 10.60 17.73 -15.16
N GLU A 126 10.57 16.41 -15.02
CA GLU A 126 10.44 15.47 -16.16
C GLU A 126 9.00 15.35 -16.70
N GLU A 127 8.06 16.13 -16.17
CA GLU A 127 6.63 16.11 -16.53
C GLU A 127 5.97 14.72 -16.36
N LEU A 128 6.58 13.82 -15.57
CA LEU A 128 6.02 12.52 -15.24
C LEU A 128 4.87 12.63 -14.24
N ILE A 129 4.90 13.66 -13.39
CA ILE A 129 3.79 14.04 -12.50
C ILE A 129 3.64 15.56 -12.51
N ALA A 130 2.40 16.06 -12.52
CA ALA A 130 2.16 17.50 -12.53
C ALA A 130 2.63 18.19 -11.24
N ASP A 131 2.28 17.63 -10.08
CA ASP A 131 2.67 18.14 -8.76
C ASP A 131 2.49 17.08 -7.66
N SER A 132 2.96 17.39 -6.44
CA SER A 132 2.78 16.52 -5.26
C SER A 132 1.31 16.40 -4.80
N GLN A 133 0.46 17.38 -5.13
CA GLN A 133 -0.97 17.37 -4.82
C GLN A 133 -1.74 16.36 -5.68
N ARG A 134 -1.24 16.04 -6.88
CA ARG A 134 -1.78 15.03 -7.78
C ARG A 134 -1.73 13.66 -7.12
N LEU A 135 -0.62 13.31 -6.48
CA LEU A 135 -0.47 12.04 -5.76
C LEU A 135 -1.43 11.93 -4.57
N HIS A 136 -1.71 13.04 -3.87
CA HIS A 136 -2.65 13.05 -2.76
C HIS A 136 -4.10 12.86 -3.23
N ARG A 137 -4.46 13.44 -4.37
CA ARG A 137 -5.81 13.36 -4.94
C ARG A 137 -6.01 12.17 -5.87
N TYR A 138 -4.95 11.42 -6.19
CA TYR A 138 -4.94 10.38 -7.21
C TYR A 138 -6.07 9.37 -7.03
N PHE A 139 -6.16 8.71 -5.87
CA PHE A 139 -7.20 7.70 -5.63
C PHE A 139 -8.61 8.29 -5.63
N LYS A 140 -8.79 9.54 -5.19
CA LYS A 140 -10.09 10.23 -5.29
C LYS A 140 -10.47 10.47 -6.75
N ASN A 141 -9.52 10.86 -7.60
CA ASN A 141 -9.75 11.05 -9.02
C ASN A 141 -9.97 9.71 -9.74
N LEU A 142 -9.23 8.67 -9.34
CA LEU A 142 -9.37 7.31 -9.84
C LEU A 142 -10.75 6.74 -9.52
N ASP A 143 -11.27 6.95 -8.30
CA ASP A 143 -12.63 6.55 -7.92
C ASP A 143 -13.71 7.26 -8.75
N LEU A 144 -13.43 8.47 -9.28
CA LEU A 144 -14.38 9.26 -10.08
C LEU A 144 -14.32 8.95 -11.59
N ARG A 145 -13.14 8.58 -12.10
CA ARG A 145 -12.85 8.48 -13.55
C ARG A 145 -12.46 7.07 -14.00
N GLY A 146 -12.14 6.20 -13.04
CA GLY A 146 -11.69 4.84 -13.25
C GLY A 146 -12.86 3.87 -13.31
N THR A 147 -12.79 2.93 -14.24
CA THR A 147 -13.71 1.78 -14.31
C THR A 147 -12.90 0.51 -14.09
N PRO A 148 -13.15 -0.26 -13.00
CA PRO A 148 -12.46 -1.52 -12.79
C PRO A 148 -12.99 -2.60 -13.74
N LEU A 149 -12.09 -3.40 -14.32
CA LEU A 149 -12.43 -4.52 -15.18
C LEU A 149 -11.64 -5.77 -14.80
N VAL A 150 -12.20 -6.92 -15.14
CA VAL A 150 -11.53 -8.22 -15.07
C VAL A 150 -11.43 -8.75 -16.48
N ASP A 151 -10.24 -9.19 -16.90
CA ASP A 151 -10.08 -9.80 -18.22
C ASP A 151 -10.42 -11.30 -18.23
N GLU A 152 -10.31 -11.93 -19.40
CA GLU A 152 -10.61 -13.35 -19.62
C GLU A 152 -9.69 -14.29 -18.80
N HIS A 153 -8.56 -13.80 -18.30
CA HIS A 153 -7.62 -14.54 -17.47
C HIS A 153 -7.79 -14.25 -15.97
N GLY A 154 -8.80 -13.47 -15.59
CA GLY A 154 -9.04 -13.10 -14.20
C GLY A 154 -8.12 -11.98 -13.69
N ALA A 155 -7.35 -11.31 -14.56
CA ALA A 155 -6.49 -10.22 -14.13
C ALA A 155 -7.28 -8.91 -13.96
N LEU A 156 -6.94 -8.17 -12.91
CA LEU A 156 -7.60 -6.91 -12.54
C LEU A 156 -6.99 -5.73 -13.29
N TRP A 157 -7.83 -4.93 -13.92
CA TRP A 157 -7.46 -3.74 -14.68
C TRP A 157 -8.30 -2.54 -14.27
N MET A 158 -7.77 -1.35 -14.56
CA MET A 158 -8.49 -0.08 -14.46
C MET A 158 -8.42 0.64 -15.80
N GLU A 159 -9.57 0.92 -16.40
CA GLU A 159 -9.68 1.89 -17.50
C GLU A 159 -9.87 3.28 -16.93
N ILE A 160 -9.10 4.24 -17.41
CA ILE A 160 -9.06 5.61 -16.90
C ILE A 160 -9.32 6.56 -18.06
N ARG A 161 -10.30 7.45 -17.88
CA ARG A 161 -10.63 8.51 -18.82
C ARG A 161 -10.23 9.86 -18.23
N GLU A 162 -9.15 10.44 -18.74
CA GLU A 162 -8.62 11.72 -18.26
C GLU A 162 -8.21 12.62 -19.43
N SER A 163 -8.67 13.87 -19.42
CA SER A 163 -8.29 14.91 -20.39
C SER A 163 -8.45 14.48 -21.86
N GLY A 164 -9.51 13.72 -22.18
CA GLY A 164 -9.78 13.22 -23.53
C GLY A 164 -8.95 12.00 -23.94
N ARG A 165 -8.06 11.51 -23.07
CA ARG A 165 -7.32 10.27 -23.25
C ARG A 165 -7.97 9.15 -22.47
N GLU A 166 -8.13 8.00 -23.12
CA GLU A 166 -8.51 6.74 -22.49
C GLU A 166 -7.28 5.83 -22.47
N PHE A 167 -6.95 5.31 -21.30
CA PHE A 167 -5.84 4.37 -21.13
C PHE A 167 -6.16 3.35 -20.06
N LYS A 168 -5.41 2.25 -20.04
CA LYS A 168 -5.66 1.10 -19.18
C LYS A 168 -4.43 0.79 -18.34
N VAL A 169 -4.60 0.47 -17.07
CA VAL A 169 -3.52 0.16 -16.12
C VAL A 169 -3.84 -1.14 -15.39
N GLY A 170 -2.84 -2.03 -15.26
CA GLY A 170 -2.96 -3.24 -14.46
C GLY A 170 -2.92 -2.95 -12.96
N LEU A 171 -3.73 -3.64 -12.17
CA LEU A 171 -3.89 -3.39 -10.73
C LEU A 171 -3.16 -4.40 -9.82
N SER A 172 -2.42 -5.35 -10.39
CA SER A 172 -1.68 -6.37 -9.66
C SER A 172 -0.20 -6.35 -10.00
N ALA A 173 0.64 -6.94 -9.14
CA ALA A 173 2.07 -7.08 -9.40
C ALA A 173 2.38 -7.78 -10.75
N ASN A 174 1.48 -8.65 -11.22
CA ASN A 174 1.66 -9.42 -12.44
C ASN A 174 1.34 -8.63 -13.72
N ASN A 175 0.47 -7.62 -13.65
CA ASN A 175 0.00 -6.90 -14.83
C ASN A 175 0.18 -5.37 -14.79
N ILE A 176 0.60 -4.79 -13.66
CA ILE A 176 0.87 -3.35 -13.56
C ILE A 176 1.96 -2.90 -14.53
N LEU A 177 2.93 -3.78 -14.81
CA LEU A 177 3.96 -3.59 -15.84
C LEU A 177 3.72 -4.47 -17.08
N ALA A 178 2.50 -4.94 -17.34
CA ALA A 178 2.22 -5.67 -18.58
C ALA A 178 2.32 -4.73 -19.80
N PRO A 179 2.61 -5.24 -21.01
CA PRO A 179 2.64 -4.41 -22.23
C PRO A 179 1.34 -3.64 -22.52
N ALA A 180 0.20 -4.18 -22.08
CA ALA A 180 -1.11 -3.53 -22.22
C ALA A 180 -1.42 -2.52 -21.11
N SER A 181 -0.53 -2.37 -20.13
CA SER A 181 -0.63 -1.37 -19.05
C SER A 181 0.10 -0.10 -19.50
N ASP A 182 -0.58 1.04 -19.44
CA ASP A 182 0.02 2.33 -19.70
C ASP A 182 1.16 2.61 -18.71
N SER A 183 2.37 2.84 -19.23
CA SER A 183 3.57 2.96 -18.40
C SER A 183 3.55 4.19 -17.49
N LEU A 184 2.98 5.30 -17.97
CA LEU A 184 2.91 6.54 -17.18
C LEU A 184 1.84 6.39 -16.09
N GLY A 185 0.65 5.90 -16.45
CA GLY A 185 -0.43 5.62 -15.51
C GLY A 185 -0.05 4.60 -14.44
N ALA A 186 0.69 3.54 -14.80
CA ALA A 186 1.23 2.56 -13.86
C ALA A 186 2.25 3.19 -12.90
N TYR A 187 3.15 4.04 -13.42
CA TYR A 187 4.11 4.77 -12.60
C TYR A 187 3.42 5.72 -11.61
N GLU A 188 2.45 6.52 -12.07
CA GLU A 188 1.67 7.42 -11.21
C GLU A 188 0.89 6.66 -10.13
N LEU A 189 0.26 5.53 -10.47
CA LEU A 189 -0.45 4.68 -9.52
C LEU A 189 0.49 4.17 -8.40
N LEU A 190 1.69 3.73 -8.77
CA LEU A 190 2.70 3.25 -7.82
C LEU A 190 3.21 4.39 -6.94
N LEU A 191 3.48 5.58 -7.49
CA LEU A 191 3.85 6.75 -6.70
C LEU A 191 2.75 7.16 -5.71
N ALA A 192 1.48 7.16 -6.14
CA ALA A 192 0.35 7.49 -5.29
C ALA A 192 0.17 6.47 -4.14
N ARG A 193 0.34 5.19 -4.45
CA ARG A 193 0.34 4.10 -3.47
C ARG A 193 1.47 4.26 -2.45
N THR A 194 2.71 4.45 -2.89
CA THR A 194 3.88 4.64 -2.01
C THR A 194 3.71 5.89 -1.13
N ASN A 195 3.26 7.01 -1.69
CA ASN A 195 2.93 8.22 -0.93
C ASN A 195 1.89 7.95 0.18
N THR A 196 0.88 7.14 -0.13
CA THR A 196 -0.17 6.78 0.83
C THR A 196 0.41 5.94 1.97
N ILE A 197 1.17 4.88 1.67
CA ILE A 197 1.76 3.99 2.70
C ILE A 197 2.76 4.74 3.59
N LEU A 198 3.62 5.57 3.00
CA LEU A 198 4.62 6.34 3.75
C LEU A 198 3.99 7.36 4.70
N LYS A 199 2.81 7.89 4.35
CA LYS A 199 2.03 8.82 5.19
C LYS A 199 1.06 8.11 6.13
N SER A 200 0.75 6.84 5.88
CA SER A 200 -0.09 6.03 6.77
C SER A 200 0.54 5.91 8.16
N PRO A 201 -0.28 5.90 9.21
CA PRO A 201 0.19 5.51 10.53
C PRO A 201 0.65 4.05 10.52
N LYS A 202 1.51 3.66 11.47
CA LYS A 202 2.17 2.34 11.48
C LYS A 202 1.19 1.16 11.30
N HIS A 203 0.00 1.24 11.87
CA HIS A 203 -1.02 0.18 11.84
C HIS A 203 -1.75 0.03 10.50
N SER A 204 -1.73 1.05 9.64
CA SER A 204 -2.33 0.98 8.30
C SER A 204 -1.28 0.77 7.21
N ARG A 205 -0.02 0.50 7.61
CA ARG A 205 1.05 0.09 6.69
C ARG A 205 0.99 -1.42 6.51
N GLU A 206 1.31 -1.84 5.30
CA GLU A 206 1.64 -3.22 5.02
C GLU A 206 2.96 -3.64 5.69
N SER A 207 3.26 -4.93 5.61
CA SER A 207 4.53 -5.43 6.12
C SER A 207 5.71 -4.80 5.38
N MET A 208 6.87 -4.69 6.03
CA MET A 208 8.09 -4.18 5.40
C MET A 208 8.51 -5.03 4.19
N LEU A 209 8.22 -6.34 4.21
CA LEU A 209 8.47 -7.22 3.07
C LEU A 209 7.62 -6.86 1.84
N GLU A 210 6.32 -6.63 2.04
CA GLU A 210 5.41 -6.20 0.97
C GLU A 210 5.82 -4.83 0.45
N PHE A 211 6.10 -3.89 1.35
CA PHE A 211 6.55 -2.55 0.97
C PHE A 211 7.84 -2.56 0.15
N ARG A 212 8.83 -3.38 0.52
CA ARG A 212 10.07 -3.54 -0.27
C ARG A 212 9.82 -4.09 -1.66
N ARG A 213 8.86 -5.01 -1.81
CA ARG A 213 8.47 -5.55 -3.12
C ARG A 213 7.79 -4.48 -3.98
N ASP A 214 6.84 -3.75 -3.40
CA ASP A 214 6.13 -2.67 -4.09
C ASP A 214 7.09 -1.53 -4.48
N TRP A 215 8.05 -1.19 -3.59
CA TRP A 215 9.12 -0.25 -3.88
C TRP A 215 9.97 -0.69 -5.08
N ALA A 216 10.36 -1.96 -5.15
CA ALA A 216 11.12 -2.49 -6.30
C ALA A 216 10.31 -2.44 -7.61
N VAL A 217 8.99 -2.63 -7.56
CA VAL A 217 8.11 -2.48 -8.73
C VAL A 217 8.03 -1.02 -9.17
N GLN A 218 7.95 -0.07 -8.23
CA GLN A 218 7.96 1.37 -8.52
C GLN A 218 9.26 1.83 -9.21
N GLN A 219 10.42 1.33 -8.76
CA GLN A 219 11.69 1.65 -9.42
C GLN A 219 11.75 1.13 -10.87
N ARG A 220 11.27 -0.08 -11.12
CA ARG A 220 11.17 -0.62 -12.50
C ARG A 220 10.16 0.16 -13.36
N ALA A 221 9.09 0.67 -12.75
CA ALA A 221 8.11 1.49 -13.45
C ALA A 221 8.71 2.83 -13.89
N SER A 222 9.55 3.45 -13.06
CA SER A 222 10.28 4.68 -13.39
C SER A 222 11.15 4.53 -14.64
N GLU A 223 11.95 3.46 -14.71
CA GLU A 223 12.78 3.16 -15.88
C GLU A 223 11.95 3.04 -17.16
N ARG A 224 10.78 2.40 -17.08
CA ARG A 224 9.88 2.23 -18.23
C ARG A 224 9.16 3.52 -18.63
N SER A 225 8.74 4.34 -17.66
CA SER A 225 8.10 5.62 -17.96
C SER A 225 9.08 6.59 -18.62
N ALA A 226 10.32 6.65 -18.14
CA ALA A 226 11.37 7.47 -18.75
C ALA A 226 11.64 7.07 -20.21
N VAL A 227 11.71 5.77 -20.51
CA VAL A 227 11.86 5.26 -21.88
C VAL A 227 10.63 5.60 -22.74
N SER A 228 9.42 5.52 -22.21
CA SER A 228 8.20 5.87 -22.94
C SER A 228 8.12 7.36 -23.27
N VAL A 229 8.47 8.23 -22.31
CA VAL A 229 8.51 9.68 -22.53
C VAL A 229 9.61 10.03 -23.55
N GLY A 230 10.79 9.43 -23.42
CA GLY A 230 11.88 9.58 -24.39
C GLY A 230 11.47 9.15 -25.81
N ARG A 231 10.73 8.04 -25.97
CA ARG A 231 10.19 7.59 -27.28
C ARG A 231 9.17 8.55 -27.87
N ASN A 232 8.28 9.10 -27.04
CA ASN A 232 7.29 10.08 -27.49
C ASN A 232 7.92 11.45 -27.79
N ALA A 233 9.11 11.72 -27.27
CA ALA A 233 9.88 12.94 -27.50
C ALA A 233 10.81 12.88 -28.75
N ILE A 234 10.93 11.75 -29.46
CA ILE A 234 11.73 11.67 -30.70
C ILE A 234 10.97 12.36 -31.84
N PRO A 235 11.49 13.47 -32.42
CA PRO A 235 10.81 14.18 -33.51
C PRO A 235 11.09 13.45 -34.82
N GLY A 236 10.18 12.54 -35.18
CA GLY A 236 10.32 11.67 -36.36
C GLY A 236 9.08 11.60 -37.24
N LYS A 237 8.19 12.61 -37.24
CA LYS A 237 7.16 12.81 -38.26
C LYS A 237 6.89 14.30 -38.50
N ALA A 238 7.90 15.00 -39.02
CA ALA A 238 7.67 16.15 -39.88
C ALA A 238 7.65 15.65 -41.32
N GLY A 239 6.53 15.84 -42.05
CA GLY A 239 6.47 15.53 -43.47
C GLY A 239 5.07 15.53 -44.09
N ARG A 240 4.80 16.59 -44.89
CA ARG A 240 3.68 16.90 -45.83
C ARG A 240 2.45 17.55 -45.17
N SER A 241 2.07 18.79 -45.47
CA SER A 241 2.09 19.55 -46.74
C SER A 241 2.43 21.02 -46.44
N MET A 242 3.58 21.56 -46.85
CA MET A 242 3.75 22.44 -48.02
C MET A 242 2.44 22.81 -48.74
N PHE A 243 1.98 24.05 -48.56
CA PHE A 243 1.50 24.89 -49.66
C PHE A 243 2.02 26.31 -49.41
N LEU A 244 3.08 26.65 -50.15
CA LEU A 244 3.51 27.99 -50.47
C LEU A 244 3.06 28.24 -51.91
N SER A 245 2.28 29.29 -52.11
CA SER A 245 2.11 30.07 -53.35
C SER A 245 1.46 31.38 -52.89
N ASP A 246 2.24 32.40 -52.52
CA ASP A 246 2.90 33.38 -53.38
C ASP A 246 1.93 34.35 -54.09
N ALA A 247 2.22 35.63 -53.84
CA ALA A 247 1.97 36.87 -54.60
C ALA A 247 0.56 37.30 -55.04
N GLY A 248 0.27 38.59 -54.80
CA GLY A 248 -0.60 39.40 -55.66
C GLY A 248 -1.21 40.62 -54.96
N ASP A 249 -0.58 41.79 -55.13
CA ASP A 249 -1.19 43.12 -54.98
C ASP A 249 -2.50 43.24 -55.77
N ASP A 250 -3.52 43.85 -55.16
CA ASP A 250 -4.27 45.03 -55.64
C ASP A 250 -5.32 45.48 -54.59
#